data_AF-A0A433RTN7-F1
#
_entry.id   AF-A0A433RTN7-F1
#
_cell.length_a   1.000
_cell.length_b   1.000
_cell.length_c   1.000
_cell.angle_alpha   90.00
_cell.angle_beta   90.00
_cell.angle_gamma   90.00
#
_symmetry.space_group_name_H-M   'P 1'
#
loop_
_entity.id
_entity.type
_entity.pdbx_description
1 polymer ?
#
loop_
_entity_poly.entity_id
_entity_poly.type
_entity_poly.pdbx_seq_one_letter_code
_entity_poly.pdbx_strand_id
1 'polypeptide(L)'
;MSDIPLLTKNMDMTLEFFFSQKTSLFVISDCHYNHFKAQVFHYAPLLTTIDYEAISHIQTWDILRDTYFMLMIPKDQYFEEPLTSMIFNVRHLILKHVRENVIFPTIFEAIQQQPSRAYIAAISITRYLTYWLSDIFKNSSLPNEVLQNEALRNMDIRPLFEEKYSAIEPVPSAITNLQGRMLRKIIQYSNTHEEALTVQLQQALVDARTQWSIFENHHV
;
A
#
# COMPACT_ATOMS: atom_id res chain seq x y z
N MET A 1 -28.50 4.30 21.41
CA MET A 1 -27.59 4.60 20.30
C MET A 1 -26.28 5.03 20.92
N SER A 2 -25.30 4.12 20.98
CA SER A 2 -23.97 4.40 21.53
C SER A 2 -23.17 5.19 20.50
N ASP A 3 -22.72 6.39 20.87
CA ASP A 3 -21.87 7.20 20.01
C ASP A 3 -20.59 6.42 19.66
N ILE A 4 -20.44 6.15 18.37
CA ILE A 4 -19.22 5.61 17.79
C ILE A 4 -18.08 6.61 18.11
N PRO A 5 -16.96 6.18 18.70
CA PRO A 5 -15.85 7.06 19.08
C PRO A 5 -15.44 7.99 17.93
N LEU A 6 -15.02 9.22 18.25
CA LEU A 6 -14.57 10.21 17.24
C LEU A 6 -13.50 9.65 16.29
N LEU A 7 -12.68 8.71 16.76
CA LEU A 7 -11.64 7.99 16.00
C LEU A 7 -12.24 7.17 14.85
N THR A 8 -13.30 6.41 15.11
CA THR A 8 -13.98 5.59 14.11
C THR A 8 -14.75 6.45 13.11
N LYS A 9 -15.39 7.54 13.56
CA LYS A 9 -16.07 8.50 12.65
C LYS A 9 -15.12 9.23 11.70
N ASN A 10 -13.93 9.61 12.18
CA ASN A 10 -12.90 10.24 11.35
C ASN A 10 -12.21 9.22 10.43
N MET A 11 -12.02 7.98 10.88
CA MET A 11 -11.61 6.88 10.00
C MET A 11 -12.63 6.65 8.89
N ASP A 12 -13.94 6.61 9.19
CA ASP A 12 -14.99 6.35 8.20
C ASP A 12 -15.00 7.39 7.06
N MET A 13 -14.93 8.70 7.37
CA MET A 13 -14.84 9.74 6.34
C MET A 13 -13.52 9.69 5.54
N THR A 14 -12.40 9.39 6.21
CA THR A 14 -11.08 9.28 5.56
C THR A 14 -11.02 8.06 4.65
N LEU A 15 -11.64 6.96 5.08
CA LEU A 15 -11.77 5.72 4.33
C LEU A 15 -12.71 5.89 3.13
N GLU A 16 -13.87 6.54 3.29
CA GLU A 16 -14.76 6.83 2.15
C GLU A 16 -14.12 7.74 1.11
N PHE A 17 -13.42 8.79 1.53
CA PHE A 17 -12.64 9.62 0.62
C PHE A 17 -11.53 8.81 -0.06
N PHE A 18 -10.80 7.96 0.68
CA PHE A 18 -9.77 7.08 0.12
C PHE A 18 -10.33 6.10 -0.91
N PHE A 19 -11.49 5.48 -0.65
CA PHE A 19 -12.14 4.56 -1.59
C PHE A 19 -12.76 5.25 -2.81
N SER A 20 -13.03 6.56 -2.72
CA SER A 20 -13.48 7.35 -3.88
C SER A 20 -12.36 7.61 -4.89
N GLN A 21 -11.10 7.50 -4.47
CA GLN A 21 -9.94 7.72 -5.33
C GLN A 21 -9.42 6.38 -5.87
N LYS A 22 -9.75 6.07 -7.12
CA LYS A 22 -9.23 4.90 -7.86
C LYS A 22 -7.76 5.13 -8.26
N THR A 23 -6.86 5.12 -7.29
CA THR A 23 -5.42 5.36 -7.47
C THR A 23 -4.58 4.07 -7.42
N SER A 24 -5.20 2.91 -7.63
CA SER A 24 -4.46 1.64 -7.58
C SER A 24 -3.44 1.59 -8.72
N LEU A 25 -2.29 0.96 -8.49
CA LEU A 25 -1.35 0.67 -9.58
C LEU A 25 -1.90 -0.34 -10.58
N PHE A 26 -3.04 -0.96 -10.29
CA PHE A 26 -3.68 -1.94 -11.15
C PHE A 26 -5.07 -1.47 -11.57
N VAL A 27 -5.49 -1.86 -12.76
CA VAL A 27 -6.89 -1.69 -13.16
C VAL A 27 -7.72 -2.81 -12.54
N ILE A 28 -8.49 -2.41 -11.54
CA ILE A 28 -9.26 -3.30 -10.68
C ILE A 28 -10.76 -2.99 -10.84
N SER A 29 -11.57 -4.04 -10.93
CA SER A 29 -13.03 -3.91 -10.99
C SER A 29 -13.62 -3.45 -9.65
N ASP A 30 -14.80 -2.81 -9.72
CA ASP A 30 -15.48 -2.27 -8.53
C ASP A 30 -15.82 -3.34 -7.49
N CYS A 31 -16.04 -4.60 -7.90
CA CYS A 31 -16.32 -5.69 -6.96
C CYS A 31 -15.14 -5.96 -6.01
N HIS A 32 -13.90 -5.90 -6.51
CA HIS A 32 -12.71 -6.10 -5.68
C HIS A 32 -12.48 -4.93 -4.72
N TYR A 33 -12.77 -3.70 -5.16
CA TYR A 33 -12.77 -2.53 -4.27
C TYR A 33 -13.80 -2.66 -3.15
N ASN A 34 -15.02 -3.15 -3.46
CA ASN A 34 -16.05 -3.39 -2.47
C ASN A 34 -15.64 -4.49 -1.48
N HIS A 35 -15.01 -5.57 -1.95
CA HIS A 35 -14.45 -6.59 -1.07
C HIS A 35 -13.39 -6.01 -0.15
N PHE A 36 -12.43 -5.24 -0.67
CA PHE A 36 -11.41 -4.57 0.14
C PHE A 36 -12.03 -3.64 1.18
N LYS A 37 -13.00 -2.80 0.79
CA LYS A 37 -13.74 -1.91 1.70
C LYS A 37 -14.40 -2.70 2.83
N ALA A 38 -15.06 -3.81 2.52
CA ALA A 38 -15.66 -4.68 3.54
C ALA A 38 -14.61 -5.26 4.51
N GLN A 39 -13.45 -5.69 4.01
CA GLN A 39 -12.37 -6.20 4.87
C GLN A 39 -11.82 -5.13 5.81
N VAL A 40 -11.63 -3.90 5.32
CA VAL A 40 -11.13 -2.77 6.11
C VAL A 40 -12.04 -2.48 7.31
N PHE A 41 -13.36 -2.51 7.13
CA PHE A 41 -14.29 -2.33 8.24
C PHE A 41 -14.30 -3.52 9.20
N HIS A 42 -14.30 -4.74 8.66
CA HIS A 42 -14.37 -5.94 9.49
C HIS A 42 -13.12 -6.13 10.36
N TYR A 43 -11.95 -5.79 9.84
CA TYR A 43 -10.66 -5.90 10.50
C TYR A 43 -10.09 -4.55 10.94
N ALA A 44 -10.94 -3.54 11.14
CA ALA A 44 -10.51 -2.22 11.58
C ALA A 44 -9.57 -2.23 12.81
N PRO A 45 -9.74 -3.11 13.82
CA PRO A 45 -8.80 -3.19 14.94
C PRO A 45 -7.36 -3.55 14.53
N LEU A 46 -7.17 -4.37 13.49
CA LEU A 46 -5.83 -4.75 13.02
C LEU A 46 -5.05 -3.58 12.44
N LEU A 47 -5.73 -2.52 12.00
CA LEU A 47 -5.07 -1.31 11.52
C LEU A 47 -4.21 -0.65 12.60
N THR A 48 -4.58 -0.80 13.87
CA THR A 48 -3.80 -0.27 15.01
C THR A 48 -2.43 -0.92 15.17
N THR A 49 -2.18 -2.04 14.48
CA THR A 49 -0.87 -2.72 14.47
C THR A 49 0.13 -2.07 13.52
N ILE A 50 -0.32 -1.19 12.63
CA ILE A 50 0.53 -0.34 11.80
C ILE A 50 0.76 0.95 12.59
N ASP A 51 2.01 1.40 12.68
CA ASP A 51 2.36 2.63 13.40
C ASP A 51 1.57 3.83 12.86
N TYR A 52 0.90 4.59 13.72
CA TYR A 52 0.03 5.70 13.34
C TYR A 52 0.78 6.80 12.57
N GLU A 53 2.06 7.04 12.89
CA GLU A 53 2.92 7.95 12.14
C GLU A 53 3.29 7.41 10.75
N ALA A 54 3.27 6.08 10.57
CA ALA A 54 3.38 5.45 9.26
C ALA A 54 2.04 5.41 8.51
N ILE A 55 0.90 5.41 9.21
CA ILE A 55 -0.45 5.49 8.63
C ILE A 55 -0.71 6.87 8.01
N SER A 56 -0.15 7.95 8.57
CA SER A 56 -0.26 9.31 8.02
C SER A 56 0.54 9.49 6.72
N HIS A 57 1.51 8.62 6.44
CA HIS A 57 2.11 8.48 5.12
C HIS A 57 1.09 7.88 4.14
N ILE A 58 0.53 8.78 3.33
CA ILE A 58 -0.29 8.62 2.12
C ILE A 58 -0.16 7.27 1.41
N GLN A 59 1.07 6.77 1.26
CA GLN A 59 1.35 5.57 0.49
C GLN A 59 1.10 4.28 1.26
N THR A 60 1.01 4.29 2.59
CA THR A 60 0.81 3.07 3.40
C THR A 60 -0.54 2.42 3.10
N TRP A 61 -1.60 3.23 3.01
CA TRP A 61 -2.94 2.76 2.62
C TRP A 61 -2.99 2.24 1.18
N ASP A 62 -2.30 2.95 0.31
CA ASP A 62 -2.15 2.60 -1.10
C ASP A 62 -1.37 1.29 -1.29
N ILE A 63 -0.28 1.10 -0.54
CA ILE A 63 0.51 -0.13 -0.49
C ILE A 63 -0.35 -1.27 0.07
N LEU A 64 -1.10 -1.04 1.15
CA LEU A 64 -1.99 -2.05 1.73
C LEU A 64 -3.04 -2.52 0.71
N ARG A 65 -3.72 -1.57 0.06
CA ARG A 65 -4.73 -1.87 -0.96
C ARG A 65 -4.15 -2.69 -2.12
N ASP A 66 -3.04 -2.23 -2.67
CA ASP A 66 -2.47 -2.89 -3.85
C ASP A 66 -1.84 -4.24 -3.49
N THR A 67 -1.25 -4.38 -2.30
CA THR A 67 -0.79 -5.68 -1.79
C THR A 67 -1.97 -6.65 -1.63
N TYR A 68 -3.11 -6.18 -1.10
CA TYR A 68 -4.33 -6.98 -1.03
C TYR A 68 -4.79 -7.45 -2.41
N PHE A 69 -4.81 -6.56 -3.41
CA PHE A 69 -5.19 -6.94 -4.78
C PHE A 69 -4.20 -7.93 -5.41
N MET A 70 -2.89 -7.76 -5.19
CA MET A 70 -1.88 -8.72 -5.65
C MET A 70 -2.05 -10.11 -5.04
N LEU A 71 -2.54 -10.19 -3.80
CA LEU A 71 -2.78 -11.45 -3.09
C LEU A 71 -4.10 -12.10 -3.46
N MET A 72 -5.13 -11.29 -3.73
CA MET A 72 -6.48 -11.77 -4.02
C MET A 72 -6.72 -12.15 -5.47
N ILE A 73 -6.13 -11.38 -6.39
CA ILE A 73 -6.45 -11.44 -7.81
C ILE A 73 -5.31 -12.16 -8.52
N PRO A 74 -5.59 -13.18 -9.35
CA PRO A 74 -4.57 -13.80 -10.20
C PRO A 74 -3.81 -12.79 -11.06
N LYS A 75 -2.50 -12.98 -11.23
CA LYS A 75 -1.62 -12.08 -12.02
C LYS A 75 -2.12 -11.86 -13.45
N ASP A 76 -2.72 -12.87 -14.06
CA ASP A 76 -3.30 -12.86 -15.41
C ASP A 76 -4.67 -12.15 -15.48
N GLN A 77 -5.27 -11.81 -14.33
CA GLN A 77 -6.59 -11.20 -14.24
C GLN A 77 -6.58 -9.71 -13.85
N TYR A 78 -5.40 -9.12 -13.64
CA TYR A 78 -5.25 -7.68 -13.52
C TYR A 78 -4.10 -7.18 -14.38
N PHE A 79 -4.18 -5.92 -14.80
CA PHE A 79 -3.11 -5.25 -15.51
C PHE A 79 -2.62 -4.04 -14.72
N GLU A 80 -1.31 -3.82 -14.74
CA GLU A 80 -0.71 -2.62 -14.20
C GLU A 80 -1.13 -1.42 -15.05
N GLU A 81 -1.60 -0.36 -14.40
CA GLU A 81 -1.90 0.91 -15.04
C GLU A 81 -0.58 1.66 -15.26
N PRO A 82 -0.09 1.79 -16.51
CA PRO A 82 1.25 2.33 -16.76
C PRO A 82 1.39 3.77 -16.28
N LEU A 83 0.32 4.56 -16.42
CA LEU A 83 0.28 5.97 -16.02
C LEU A 83 0.43 6.12 -14.51
N THR A 84 -0.38 5.39 -13.73
CA THR A 84 -0.31 5.41 -12.27
C THR A 84 1.05 4.88 -11.79
N SER A 85 1.63 3.90 -12.48
CA SER A 85 2.97 3.38 -12.19
C SER A 85 4.08 4.40 -12.46
N MET A 86 3.96 5.21 -13.51
CA MET A 86 4.91 6.31 -13.79
C MET A 86 4.83 7.41 -12.72
N ILE A 87 3.63 7.76 -12.27
CA ILE A 87 3.39 8.81 -11.28
C ILE A 87 3.85 8.36 -9.89
N PHE A 88 3.62 7.10 -9.54
CA PHE A 88 3.93 6.53 -8.23
C PHE A 88 5.04 5.46 -8.32
N ASN A 89 6.14 5.79 -9.00
CA ASN A 89 7.23 4.85 -9.29
C ASN A 89 7.88 4.21 -8.05
N VAL A 90 7.93 4.92 -6.92
CA VAL A 90 8.45 4.40 -5.64
C VAL A 90 7.55 3.28 -5.13
N ARG A 91 6.22 3.50 -5.11
CA ARG A 91 5.22 2.49 -4.73
C ARG A 91 5.28 1.31 -5.68
N HIS A 92 5.35 1.57 -6.99
CA HIS A 92 5.50 0.53 -8.01
C HIS A 92 6.74 -0.33 -7.75
N LEU A 93 7.90 0.28 -7.50
CA LEU A 93 9.13 -0.45 -7.20
C LEU A 93 9.02 -1.29 -5.92
N ILE A 94 8.43 -0.75 -4.85
CA ILE A 94 8.21 -1.48 -3.58
C ILE A 94 7.36 -2.73 -3.84
N LEU A 95 6.23 -2.57 -4.52
CA LEU A 95 5.34 -3.70 -4.81
C LEU A 95 5.96 -4.70 -5.78
N LYS A 96 6.78 -4.24 -6.72
CA LYS A 96 7.57 -5.12 -7.58
C LYS A 96 8.52 -5.99 -6.76
N HIS A 97 9.26 -5.39 -5.82
CA HIS A 97 10.15 -6.14 -4.91
C HIS A 97 9.39 -7.15 -4.05
N VAL A 98 8.21 -6.79 -3.55
CA VAL A 98 7.33 -7.72 -2.82
C VAL A 98 6.95 -8.89 -3.72
N ARG A 99 6.47 -8.62 -4.94
CA ARG A 99 6.00 -9.64 -5.89
C ARG A 99 7.09 -10.63 -6.30
N GLU A 100 8.28 -10.10 -6.56
CA GLU A 100 9.43 -10.86 -7.04
C GLU A 100 10.18 -11.56 -5.89
N ASN A 101 9.80 -11.30 -4.64
CA ASN A 101 10.36 -12.00 -3.50
C ASN A 101 10.02 -13.50 -3.56
N VAL A 102 11.02 -14.35 -3.27
CA VAL A 102 10.90 -15.82 -3.34
C VAL A 102 9.74 -16.39 -2.52
N ILE A 103 9.31 -15.71 -1.47
CA ILE A 103 8.27 -16.18 -0.55
C ILE A 103 6.88 -15.73 -1.00
N PHE A 104 6.79 -14.65 -1.77
CA PHE A 104 5.51 -14.07 -2.16
C PHE A 104 4.64 -15.04 -2.98
N PRO A 105 5.15 -15.79 -3.98
CA PRO A 105 4.36 -16.81 -4.67
C PRO A 105 3.73 -17.82 -3.71
N THR A 106 4.47 -18.28 -2.71
CA THR A 106 3.97 -19.22 -1.68
C THR A 106 2.85 -18.60 -0.84
N ILE A 107 2.98 -17.32 -0.47
CA ILE A 107 1.94 -16.59 0.28
C ILE A 107 0.70 -16.45 -0.59
N PHE A 108 0.87 -15.99 -1.83
CA PHE A 108 -0.18 -15.80 -2.81
C PHE A 108 -0.97 -17.09 -3.03
N GLU A 109 -0.31 -18.21 -3.35
CA GLU A 109 -0.96 -19.51 -3.57
C GLU A 109 -1.77 -19.98 -2.35
N ALA A 110 -1.26 -19.75 -1.14
CA ALA A 110 -1.92 -20.21 0.09
C ALA A 110 -3.22 -19.43 0.43
N ILE A 111 -3.34 -18.18 -0.02
CA ILE A 111 -4.42 -17.26 0.41
C ILE A 111 -5.25 -16.68 -0.74
N GLN A 112 -4.94 -17.07 -1.97
CA GLN A 112 -5.68 -16.67 -3.15
C GLN A 112 -7.18 -16.93 -2.96
N GLN A 113 -8.01 -15.98 -3.40
CA GLN A 113 -9.47 -16.06 -3.28
C GLN A 113 -10.01 -16.18 -1.84
N GLN A 114 -9.20 -15.89 -0.82
CA GLN A 114 -9.62 -15.86 0.58
C GLN A 114 -9.53 -14.41 1.10
N PRO A 115 -10.61 -13.59 0.94
CA PRO A 115 -10.58 -12.15 1.20
C PRO A 115 -10.02 -11.78 2.58
N SER A 116 -10.48 -12.47 3.61
CA SER A 116 -10.05 -12.26 4.99
C SER A 116 -8.56 -12.54 5.18
N ARG A 117 -8.09 -13.70 4.71
CA ARG A 117 -6.69 -14.11 4.88
C ARG A 117 -5.76 -13.22 4.07
N ALA A 118 -6.15 -12.87 2.85
CA ALA A 118 -5.42 -11.93 2.00
C ALA A 118 -5.32 -10.53 2.62
N TYR A 119 -6.40 -10.03 3.24
CA TYR A 119 -6.37 -8.74 3.92
C TYR A 119 -5.44 -8.74 5.14
N ILE A 120 -5.51 -9.78 5.98
CA ILE A 120 -4.64 -9.93 7.16
C ILE A 120 -3.17 -10.07 6.74
N ALA A 121 -2.89 -10.83 5.68
CA ALA A 121 -1.54 -10.91 5.10
C ALA A 121 -1.08 -9.56 4.55
N ALA A 122 -1.95 -8.84 3.84
CA ALA A 122 -1.63 -7.52 3.30
C ALA A 122 -1.31 -6.51 4.41
N ILE A 123 -2.04 -6.51 5.53
CA ILE A 123 -1.71 -5.70 6.71
C ILE A 123 -0.34 -6.06 7.24
N SER A 124 -0.08 -7.35 7.46
CA SER A 124 1.18 -7.82 8.03
C SER A 124 2.36 -7.46 7.12
N ILE A 125 2.24 -7.69 5.80
CA ILE A 125 3.24 -7.30 4.80
C ILE A 125 3.45 -5.79 4.84
N THR A 126 2.38 -5.00 4.83
CA THR A 126 2.46 -3.52 4.84
C THR A 126 3.20 -3.03 6.08
N ARG A 127 2.88 -3.56 7.27
CA ARG A 127 3.59 -3.23 8.50
C ARG A 127 5.09 -3.53 8.40
N TYR A 128 5.46 -4.70 7.91
CA TYR A 128 6.87 -5.06 7.76
C TYR A 128 7.59 -4.26 6.66
N LEU A 129 6.87 -3.85 5.61
CA LEU A 129 7.38 -2.88 4.63
C LEU A 129 7.64 -1.52 5.26
N THR A 130 6.80 -1.06 6.21
CA THR A 130 7.08 0.21 6.91
C THR A 130 8.36 0.15 7.74
N TYR A 131 8.65 -0.97 8.41
CA TYR A 131 9.93 -1.18 9.10
C TYR A 131 11.11 -1.21 8.14
N TRP A 132 10.99 -1.95 7.04
CA TRP A 132 12.02 -2.00 6.01
C TRP A 132 12.31 -0.62 5.40
N LEU A 133 11.27 0.15 5.08
CA LEU A 133 11.42 1.52 4.58
C LEU A 133 12.05 2.44 5.62
N SER A 134 11.67 2.32 6.90
CA SER A 134 12.31 3.06 8.00
C SER A 134 13.81 2.77 8.06
N ASP A 135 14.22 1.53 7.88
CA ASP A 135 15.64 1.16 7.84
C ASP A 135 16.37 1.75 6.62
N ILE A 136 15.75 1.70 5.42
CA ILE A 136 16.30 2.30 4.20
C ILE A 136 16.53 3.79 4.40
N PHE A 137 15.53 4.49 4.96
CA PHE A 137 15.53 5.93 5.12
C PHE A 137 16.05 6.39 6.47
N LYS A 138 16.69 5.51 7.24
CA LYS A 138 17.35 5.88 8.49
C LYS A 138 18.34 7.01 8.24
N ASN A 139 18.24 8.07 9.05
CA ASN A 139 19.03 9.30 8.93
C ASN A 139 18.86 10.06 7.60
N SER A 140 17.73 9.88 6.91
CA SER A 140 17.40 10.56 5.66
C SER A 140 16.38 11.67 5.89
N SER A 141 16.57 12.84 5.28
CA SER A 141 15.55 13.90 5.23
C SER A 141 14.42 13.58 4.23
N LEU A 142 14.66 12.64 3.30
CA LEU A 142 13.75 12.33 2.19
C LEU A 142 12.28 12.09 2.58
N PRO A 143 11.94 11.30 3.62
CA PRO A 143 10.54 11.12 4.02
C PRO A 143 9.87 12.44 4.43
N ASN A 144 10.60 13.32 5.12
CA ASN A 144 10.10 14.63 5.53
C ASN A 144 9.95 15.58 4.34
N GLU A 145 10.85 15.53 3.37
CA GLU A 145 10.75 16.29 2.11
C GLU A 145 9.51 15.89 1.28
N VAL A 146 9.08 14.62 1.36
CA VAL A 146 7.84 14.13 0.75
C VAL A 146 6.61 14.69 1.47
N LEU A 147 6.60 14.63 2.80
CA LEU A 147 5.50 15.17 3.61
C LEU A 147 5.36 16.69 3.43
N GLN A 148 6.46 17.43 3.33
CA GLN A 148 6.42 18.88 3.12
C GLN A 148 5.93 19.29 1.71
N ASN A 149 5.90 18.34 0.76
CA ASN A 149 5.31 18.53 -0.56
C ASN A 149 3.80 18.20 -0.62
N GLU A 150 3.11 18.11 0.53
CA GLU A 150 1.68 17.79 0.62
C GLU A 150 0.75 18.68 -0.22
N ALA A 151 1.16 19.89 -0.60
CA ALA A 151 0.42 20.74 -1.55
C ALA A 151 0.15 20.04 -2.90
N LEU A 152 0.96 19.05 -3.26
CA LEU A 152 0.84 18.27 -4.50
C LEU A 152 0.00 16.99 -4.35
N ARG A 153 -0.31 16.58 -3.11
CA ARG A 153 -1.19 15.44 -2.78
C ARG A 153 -2.64 15.72 -3.16
N ASN A 154 -3.04 16.98 -3.06
CA ASN A 154 -4.39 17.46 -3.41
C ASN A 154 -4.47 17.97 -4.85
N MET A 155 -3.38 17.85 -5.63
CA MET A 155 -3.40 18.19 -7.04
C MET A 155 -4.20 17.10 -7.73
N ASP A 156 -5.42 17.44 -8.16
CA ASP A 156 -6.17 16.56 -9.05
C ASP A 156 -5.30 16.41 -10.29
N ILE A 157 -4.79 15.20 -10.51
CA ILE A 157 -3.96 14.87 -11.68
C ILE A 157 -4.83 14.50 -12.89
N ARG A 158 -6.16 14.35 -12.73
CA ARG A 158 -7.09 14.10 -13.84
C ARG A 158 -7.13 15.25 -14.88
N PRO A 159 -7.16 16.54 -14.49
CA PRO A 159 -7.07 17.68 -15.41
C PRO A 159 -5.76 17.79 -16.18
N LEU A 160 -4.68 17.12 -15.75
CA LEU A 160 -3.43 17.11 -16.50
C LEU A 160 -3.50 16.24 -17.77
N PHE A 161 -4.54 15.39 -17.90
CA PHE A 161 -4.55 14.32 -18.89
C PHE A 161 -5.91 14.04 -19.57
N GLU A 162 -7.01 14.69 -19.21
CA GLU A 162 -8.19 14.66 -20.08
C GLU A 162 -7.91 15.49 -21.35
N GLU A 163 -8.21 14.97 -22.54
CA GLU A 163 -7.98 15.65 -23.84
C GLU A 163 -8.56 17.07 -23.94
N LYS A 164 -9.57 17.39 -23.11
CA LYS A 164 -10.18 18.72 -22.97
C LYS A 164 -9.26 19.77 -22.31
N TYR A 165 -8.16 19.35 -21.70
CA TYR A 165 -7.13 20.17 -21.05
C TYR A 165 -5.74 19.93 -21.67
N SER A 166 -5.65 19.96 -23.01
CA SER A 166 -4.49 19.53 -23.83
C SER A 166 -3.13 20.22 -23.58
N ALA A 167 -2.97 21.01 -22.53
CA ALA A 167 -1.68 21.38 -22.00
C ALA A 167 -1.32 20.38 -20.89
N ILE A 168 -0.66 19.27 -21.28
CA ILE A 168 -0.04 18.38 -20.30
C ILE A 168 0.97 19.23 -19.52
N GLU A 169 0.60 19.73 -18.34
CA GLU A 169 1.61 20.35 -17.48
C GLU A 169 2.53 19.21 -17.03
N PRO A 170 3.85 19.35 -17.24
CA PRO A 170 4.78 18.34 -16.79
C PRO A 170 4.65 18.17 -15.28
N VAL A 171 4.68 16.91 -14.81
CA VAL A 171 4.79 16.61 -13.37
C VAL A 171 5.90 17.50 -12.80
N PRO A 172 5.64 18.27 -11.72
CA PRO A 172 6.60 19.24 -11.22
C PRO A 172 7.96 18.59 -11.00
N SER A 173 9.02 19.17 -11.59
CA SER A 173 10.38 18.61 -11.62
C SER A 173 10.94 18.28 -10.22
N ALA A 174 10.49 19.01 -9.21
CA ALA A 174 10.80 18.75 -7.80
C ALA A 174 10.31 17.36 -7.34
N ILE A 175 9.12 16.92 -7.76
CA ILE A 175 8.55 15.60 -7.43
C ILE A 175 9.36 14.51 -8.09
N THR A 176 9.60 14.64 -9.39
CA THR A 176 10.35 13.63 -10.16
C THR A 176 11.75 13.46 -9.58
N ASN A 177 12.40 14.55 -9.18
CA ASN A 177 13.72 14.49 -8.55
C ASN A 177 13.66 13.82 -7.16
N LEU A 178 12.66 14.16 -6.35
CA LEU A 178 12.46 13.56 -5.02
C LEU A 178 12.21 12.05 -5.12
N GLN A 179 11.30 11.62 -5.98
CA GLN A 179 11.03 10.21 -6.27
C GLN A 179 12.28 9.49 -6.78
N GLY A 180 13.05 10.13 -7.68
CA GLY A 180 14.31 9.57 -8.17
C GLY A 180 15.37 9.37 -7.07
N ARG A 181 15.45 10.28 -6.09
CA ARG A 181 16.35 10.14 -4.92
C ARG A 181 15.91 8.98 -4.02
N MET A 182 14.60 8.83 -3.79
CA MET A 182 14.06 7.71 -3.01
C MET A 182 14.35 6.37 -3.69
N LEU A 183 14.06 6.28 -4.99
CA LEU A 183 14.25 5.07 -5.80
C LEU A 183 15.72 4.60 -5.78
N ARG A 184 16.68 5.52 -5.97
CA ARG A 184 18.11 5.20 -5.89
C ARG A 184 18.50 4.62 -4.52
N LYS A 185 17.94 5.15 -3.43
CA LYS A 185 18.23 4.69 -2.07
C LYS A 185 17.64 3.30 -1.80
N ILE A 186 16.42 3.03 -2.26
CA ILE A 186 15.79 1.70 -2.19
C ILE A 186 16.62 0.67 -2.97
N ILE A 187 17.04 0.99 -4.19
CA ILE A 187 17.88 0.11 -5.01
C ILE A 187 19.23 -0.15 -4.34
N GLN A 188 19.90 0.89 -3.86
CA GLN A 188 21.19 0.77 -3.17
C GLN A 188 21.07 -0.11 -1.92
N TYR A 189 20.04 0.10 -1.10
CA TYR A 189 19.82 -0.69 0.10
C TYR A 189 19.54 -2.16 -0.24
N SER A 190 18.65 -2.40 -1.21
CA SER A 190 18.30 -3.76 -1.63
C SER A 190 19.50 -4.54 -2.18
N ASN A 191 20.39 -3.87 -2.92
CA ASN A 191 21.61 -4.48 -3.44
C ASN A 191 22.67 -4.76 -2.36
N THR A 192 22.60 -4.08 -1.21
CA THR A 192 23.58 -4.24 -0.11
C THR A 192 23.05 -5.10 1.04
N HIS A 193 21.73 -5.32 1.07
CA HIS A 193 21.01 -6.08 2.10
C HIS A 193 20.01 -7.03 1.42
N GLU A 194 20.51 -7.93 0.58
CA GLU A 194 19.71 -8.78 -0.32
C GLU A 194 18.62 -9.58 0.41
N GLU A 195 18.90 -10.03 1.64
CA GLU A 195 17.96 -10.82 2.44
C GLU A 195 17.03 -9.97 3.33
N ALA A 196 17.27 -8.66 3.47
CA ALA A 196 16.54 -7.85 4.45
C ALA A 196 15.03 -7.85 4.20
N LEU A 197 14.59 -7.65 2.95
CA LEU A 197 13.16 -7.70 2.63
C LEU A 197 12.59 -9.11 2.81
N THR A 198 13.35 -10.15 2.44
CA THR A 198 12.92 -11.55 2.59
C THR A 198 12.66 -11.89 4.05
N VAL A 199 13.55 -11.50 4.97
CA VAL A 199 13.38 -11.71 6.41
C VAL A 199 12.13 -10.99 6.92
N GLN A 200 11.91 -9.74 6.49
CA GLN A 200 10.72 -8.97 6.88
C GLN A 200 9.43 -9.63 6.38
N LEU A 201 9.42 -10.16 5.15
CA LEU A 201 8.26 -10.87 4.59
C LEU A 201 8.03 -12.26 5.21
N GLN A 202 9.09 -12.96 5.64
CA GLN A 202 8.96 -14.19 6.44
C GLN A 202 8.22 -13.92 7.74
N GLN A 203 8.66 -12.87 8.45
CA GLN A 203 8.03 -12.51 9.71
C GLN A 203 6.58 -12.04 9.48
N ALA A 204 6.31 -11.31 8.39
CA ALA A 204 4.95 -10.94 8.00
C ALA A 204 4.04 -12.17 7.85
N LEU A 205 4.53 -13.25 7.24
CA LEU A 205 3.77 -14.49 7.09
C LEU A 205 3.51 -15.19 8.42
N VAL A 206 4.50 -15.26 9.31
CA VAL A 206 4.34 -15.85 10.65
C VAL A 206 3.27 -15.10 11.44
N ASP A 207 3.34 -13.77 11.42
CA ASP A 207 2.38 -12.91 12.11
C ASP A 207 0.99 -13.00 11.50
N ALA A 208 0.87 -13.00 10.16
CA ALA A 208 -0.41 -13.18 9.48
C ALA A 208 -1.06 -14.50 9.86
N ARG A 209 -0.30 -15.61 9.89
CA ARG A 209 -0.80 -16.93 10.32
C ARG A 209 -1.29 -16.92 11.77
N THR A 210 -0.55 -16.25 12.65
CA THR A 210 -0.92 -16.11 14.05
C THR A 210 -2.23 -15.32 14.18
N GLN A 211 -2.35 -14.21 13.44
CA GLN A 211 -3.57 -13.40 13.41
C GLN A 211 -4.75 -14.19 12.83
N TRP A 212 -4.58 -14.95 11.74
CA TRP A 212 -5.64 -15.82 11.22
C TRP A 212 -6.17 -16.77 12.28
N SER A 213 -5.28 -17.47 13.00
CA SER A 213 -5.66 -18.40 14.06
C SER A 213 -6.47 -17.70 15.16
N ILE A 214 -6.08 -16.48 15.55
CA ILE A 214 -6.83 -15.71 16.55
C ILE A 214 -8.23 -15.35 16.03
N PHE A 215 -8.33 -14.79 14.82
CA PHE A 215 -9.62 -14.34 14.28
C PHE A 215 -10.54 -15.52 13.91
N GLU A 216 -10.02 -16.64 13.41
CA GLU A 216 -10.82 -17.83 13.11
C GLU A 216 -11.35 -18.51 14.38
N ASN A 217 -10.60 -18.48 15.49
CA ASN A 217 -11.02 -19.10 16.75
C ASN A 217 -11.95 -18.23 17.61
N HIS A 218 -12.04 -16.92 17.35
CA HIS A 218 -12.84 -15.98 18.15
C HIS A 218 -14.09 -15.44 17.41
N HIS A 219 -14.32 -15.88 16.17
CA HIS A 219 -15.50 -15.50 15.36
C HIS A 219 -16.41 -16.70 15.01
N VAL A 220 -16.37 -17.78 15.81
CA VAL A 220 -17.35 -18.89 15.77
C VAL A 220 -18.36 -18.74 16.92
#